data_AF-A0A0L8FX72-F1
#
_entry.id   AF-A0A0L8FX72-F1
#
_cell.length_a   1.000
_cell.length_b   1.000
_cell.length_c   1.000
_cell.angle_alpha   90.00
_cell.angle_beta   90.00
_cell.angle_gamma   90.00
#
_symmetry.space_group_name_H-M   'P 1'
#
loop_
_entity.id
_entity.type
_entity.pdbx_description
1 polymer ?
#
loop_
_entity_poly.entity_id
_entity_poly.type
_entity_poly.pdbx_seq_one_letter_code
_entity_poly.pdbx_strand_id
1 'polypeptide(L)'
;EHKFSLFRSFWLIWAMLFGASVNTDNPRGVSSRFLGNVWALFALVFLASYTANLAAFMITKEEFYDLSGIQDWRLMNPHALKPPFRFATTPNGSTETNLKTNYPSMYRYMSKFNQRDVTEGIYALKKNMIDAFIYDATVLEYRAGQDDLCKLRTVGNWYAMAGYGVAFPKGSKYIDQFNQVLLDLQHNGE
;
A
#
# COMPACT_ATOMS: atom_id res chain seq x y z
N GLU A 1 -2.76 19.74 -62.13
CA GLU A 1 -4.17 19.43 -61.82
C GLU A 1 -4.25 18.43 -60.68
N HIS A 2 -5.31 18.55 -59.89
CA HIS A 2 -5.50 17.95 -58.58
C HIS A 2 -5.55 16.43 -58.60
N LYS A 3 -4.80 15.77 -57.73
CA LYS A 3 -5.27 14.55 -57.07
C LYS A 3 -4.95 14.62 -55.59
N PHE A 4 -5.73 15.42 -54.86
CA PHE A 4 -6.12 15.06 -53.50
C PHE A 4 -6.80 13.68 -53.63
N SER A 5 -5.99 12.62 -53.57
CA SER A 5 -6.49 11.25 -53.60
C SER A 5 -7.03 10.93 -52.22
N LEU A 6 -8.19 10.29 -52.12
CA LEU A 6 -8.82 9.92 -50.84
C LEU A 6 -7.83 9.24 -49.89
N PHE A 7 -6.90 8.45 -50.44
CA PHE A 7 -5.85 7.77 -49.69
C PHE A 7 -4.82 8.73 -49.06
N ARG A 8 -4.47 9.82 -49.76
CA ARG A 8 -3.56 10.86 -49.23
C ARG A 8 -4.23 11.70 -48.14
N SER A 9 -5.52 12.00 -48.29
CA SER A 9 -6.31 12.67 -47.25
C SER A 9 -6.46 11.81 -46.00
N PHE A 10 -6.78 10.52 -46.19
CA PHE A 10 -6.90 9.57 -45.09
C PHE A 10 -5.57 9.43 -44.34
N TRP A 11 -4.46 9.32 -45.08
CA TRP A 11 -3.11 9.31 -44.50
C TRP A 11 -2.81 10.59 -43.70
N LEU A 12 -3.17 11.77 -44.20
CA LEU A 12 -2.99 13.04 -43.50
C LEU A 12 -3.79 13.12 -42.19
N ILE A 13 -5.05 12.69 -42.22
CA ILE A 13 -5.94 12.63 -41.05
C ILE A 13 -5.36 11.67 -40.00
N TRP A 14 -4.84 10.52 -40.44
CA TRP A 14 -4.22 9.51 -39.58
C TRP A 14 -2.90 10.01 -38.98
N ALA A 15 -2.04 10.66 -39.78
CA ALA A 15 -0.81 11.27 -39.31
C ALA A 15 -1.06 12.37 -38.26
N MET A 16 -2.08 13.20 -38.48
CA MET A 16 -2.49 14.25 -37.55
C MET A 16 -3.03 13.68 -36.22
N LEU A 17 -3.69 12.51 -36.25
CA LEU A 17 -4.20 11.83 -35.06
C LEU A 17 -3.05 11.33 -34.14
N PHE A 18 -1.97 10.82 -34.72
CA PHE A 18 -0.84 10.27 -33.97
C PHE A 18 0.30 11.27 -33.73
N GLY A 19 0.11 12.55 -34.06
CA GLY A 19 1.14 13.59 -33.90
C GLY A 19 2.37 13.38 -34.79
N ALA A 20 2.25 12.58 -35.85
CA ALA A 20 3.34 12.37 -36.80
C ALA A 20 3.46 13.60 -37.71
N SER A 21 4.62 14.27 -37.68
CA SER A 21 4.91 15.39 -38.59
C SER A 21 5.10 14.87 -40.02
N VAL A 22 4.00 14.79 -40.77
CA VAL A 22 4.03 14.43 -42.20
C VAL A 22 4.01 15.71 -43.04
N ASN A 23 5.06 15.91 -43.82
CA ASN A 23 5.17 16.96 -44.83
C ASN A 23 4.18 16.70 -45.97
N THR A 24 2.91 17.08 -45.77
CA THR A 24 1.86 17.00 -46.79
C THR A 24 1.37 18.39 -47.13
N ASP A 25 1.03 18.62 -48.39
CA ASP A 25 0.54 19.91 -48.88
C ASP A 25 -0.71 20.36 -48.10
N ASN A 26 -0.59 21.50 -47.39
CA ASN A 26 -1.69 22.07 -46.62
C ASN A 26 -2.85 22.43 -47.58
N PRO A 27 -4.10 22.03 -47.30
CA PRO A 27 -5.21 22.34 -48.18
C PRO A 27 -5.35 23.85 -48.41
N ARG A 28 -5.51 24.24 -49.68
CA ARG A 28 -5.52 25.64 -50.13
C ARG A 28 -6.84 26.38 -49.87
N GLY A 29 -7.95 25.66 -49.66
CA GLY A 29 -9.27 26.24 -49.42
C GLY A 29 -9.48 26.72 -47.98
N VAL A 30 -10.24 27.82 -47.80
CA VAL A 30 -10.54 28.38 -46.47
C VAL A 30 -11.37 27.41 -45.62
N SER A 31 -12.36 26.75 -46.21
CA SER A 31 -13.21 25.75 -45.53
C SER A 31 -12.43 24.52 -45.05
N SER A 32 -11.48 24.02 -45.85
CA SER A 32 -10.65 22.86 -45.51
C SER A 32 -9.59 23.17 -44.45
N ARG A 33 -9.12 24.41 -44.36
CA ARG A 33 -8.28 24.87 -43.23
C ARG A 33 -9.06 24.89 -41.92
N PHE A 34 -10.30 25.38 -41.94
CA PHE A 34 -11.15 25.36 -40.76
C PHE A 34 -11.42 23.93 -40.27
N LEU A 35 -11.79 23.02 -41.19
CA LEU A 35 -11.99 21.61 -40.86
C LEU A 35 -10.71 20.93 -40.34
N GLY A 36 -9.55 21.26 -40.91
CA GLY A 36 -8.25 20.77 -40.44
C GLY A 36 -7.93 21.22 -39.01
N ASN A 37 -8.24 22.47 -38.65
CA ASN A 37 -8.06 22.98 -37.29
C ASN A 37 -9.00 22.30 -36.28
N VAL A 38 -10.27 22.06 -36.66
CA VAL A 38 -11.22 21.32 -35.82
C VAL A 38 -10.77 19.87 -35.63
N TRP A 39 -10.29 19.22 -36.70
CA TRP A 39 -9.73 17.88 -36.62
C TRP A 39 -8.46 17.82 -35.75
N ALA A 40 -7.58 18.81 -35.86
CA ALA A 40 -6.39 18.92 -35.02
C ALA A 40 -6.76 19.07 -33.53
N LEU A 41 -7.77 19.88 -33.22
CA LEU A 41 -8.30 20.01 -31.86
C LEU A 41 -8.86 18.68 -31.34
N PHE A 42 -9.65 17.98 -32.16
CA PHE A 42 -10.19 16.66 -31.83
C PHE A 42 -9.07 15.64 -31.58
N ALA A 43 -8.08 15.56 -32.46
CA ALA A 43 -6.93 14.68 -32.33
C ALA A 43 -6.13 14.95 -31.05
N LEU A 44 -5.90 16.22 -30.72
CA LEU A 44 -5.22 16.62 -29.49
C LEU A 44 -6.00 16.19 -28.24
N VAL A 45 -7.32 16.42 -28.21
CA VAL A 45 -8.16 16.03 -27.07
C VAL A 45 -8.22 14.50 -26.94
N PHE A 46 -8.32 13.77 -28.05
CA PHE A 46 -8.32 12.31 -28.07
C PHE A 46 -7.00 11.74 -27.54
N LEU A 47 -5.86 12.26 -28.03
CA LEU A 47 -4.54 11.86 -27.56
C LEU A 47 -4.33 12.19 -26.08
N ALA A 48 -4.74 13.38 -25.65
CA ALA A 48 -4.68 13.78 -24.24
C ALA A 48 -5.53 12.86 -23.35
N SER A 49 -6.73 12.48 -23.79
CA SER A 49 -7.60 11.57 -23.04
C SER A 49 -7.05 10.15 -22.97
N TYR A 50 -6.47 9.66 -24.07
CA TYR A 50 -5.81 8.35 -24.10
C TYR A 50 -4.58 8.32 -23.20
N THR A 51 -3.71 9.33 -23.29
CA THR A 51 -2.51 9.44 -22.43
C THR A 51 -2.88 9.60 -20.96
N ALA A 52 -3.95 10.34 -20.65
CA ALA A 52 -4.47 10.46 -19.28
C ALA A 52 -5.02 9.12 -18.74
N ASN A 53 -5.78 8.38 -19.55
CA ASN A 53 -6.33 7.08 -19.13
C ASN A 53 -5.22 6.01 -18.98
N LEU A 54 -4.24 6.03 -19.90
CA LEU A 54 -3.06 5.18 -19.79
C LEU A 54 -2.26 5.52 -18.53
N ALA A 55 -2.01 6.81 -18.26
CA ALA A 55 -1.33 7.25 -17.04
C ALA A 55 -2.11 6.84 -15.78
N ALA A 56 -3.45 6.99 -15.78
CA ALA A 56 -4.29 6.55 -14.69
C ALA A 56 -4.19 5.03 -14.42
N PHE A 57 -4.03 4.22 -15.47
CA PHE A 57 -3.80 2.78 -15.33
C PHE A 57 -2.36 2.44 -14.89
N MET A 58 -1.37 3.21 -15.35
CA MET A 58 0.04 3.01 -14.97
C MET A 58 0.34 3.35 -13.51
N ILE A 59 -0.48 4.16 -12.86
CA ILE A 59 -0.40 4.38 -11.42
C ILE A 59 -0.76 3.07 -10.72
N THR A 60 0.27 2.29 -10.38
CA THR A 60 0.14 1.11 -9.53
C THR A 60 -0.41 1.56 -8.19
N LYS A 61 -1.64 1.14 -7.86
CA LYS A 61 -2.13 1.25 -6.50
C LYS A 61 -1.31 0.30 -5.65
N GLU A 62 -0.52 0.82 -4.73
CA GLU A 62 0.05 -0.03 -3.69
C GLU A 62 -1.12 -0.58 -2.88
N GLU A 63 -1.35 -1.90 -2.96
CA GLU A 63 -2.42 -2.59 -2.22
C GLU A 63 -2.02 -2.76 -0.76
N PHE A 64 -1.78 -1.65 -0.06
CA PHE A 64 -1.69 -1.66 1.38
C PHE A 64 -3.09 -1.49 1.97
N TYR A 65 -3.47 -2.39 2.86
CA TYR A 65 -4.66 -2.19 3.68
C TYR A 65 -4.31 -1.18 4.77
N ASP A 66 -4.73 0.07 4.58
CA ASP A 66 -4.70 1.03 5.68
C ASP A 66 -5.77 0.61 6.70
N LEU A 67 -5.29 0.14 7.85
CA LEU A 67 -6.11 -0.31 8.98
C LEU A 67 -6.12 0.81 10.01
N SER A 68 -7.29 1.16 10.53
CA SER A 68 -7.43 2.18 11.58
C SER A 68 -6.81 1.75 12.92
N GLY A 69 -6.66 0.44 13.14
CA GLY A 69 -6.12 -0.17 14.35
C GLY A 69 -6.79 -1.53 14.60
N ILE A 70 -6.76 -2.01 15.85
CA ILE A 70 -7.31 -3.33 16.17
C ILE A 70 -8.85 -3.41 16.05
N GLN A 71 -9.54 -2.28 16.24
CA GLN A 71 -11.00 -2.20 16.21
C GLN A 71 -11.56 -2.01 14.79
N ASP A 72 -10.71 -2.11 13.77
CA ASP A 72 -11.14 -1.99 12.39
C ASP A 72 -12.22 -3.03 12.06
N TRP A 73 -13.24 -2.61 11.31
CA TRP A 73 -14.33 -3.48 10.88
C TRP A 73 -13.84 -4.68 10.08
N ARG A 74 -12.71 -4.55 9.37
CA ARG A 74 -12.07 -5.64 8.61
C ARG A 74 -11.54 -6.75 9.51
N LEU A 75 -11.03 -6.40 10.69
CA LEU A 75 -10.53 -7.36 11.69
C LEU A 75 -11.67 -7.94 12.52
N MET A 76 -12.65 -7.11 12.87
CA MET A 76 -13.82 -7.51 13.65
C MET A 76 -14.74 -8.46 12.88
N ASN A 77 -14.92 -8.23 11.56
CA ASN A 77 -15.75 -9.05 10.69
C ASN A 77 -14.99 -9.44 9.40
N PRO A 78 -14.12 -10.45 9.46
CA PRO A 78 -13.24 -10.82 8.34
C PRO A 78 -13.98 -11.31 7.10
N HIS A 79 -15.18 -11.84 7.29
CA HIS A 79 -16.04 -12.35 6.22
C HIS A 79 -16.82 -11.25 5.48
N ALA A 80 -16.77 -10.00 5.94
CA ALA A 80 -17.42 -8.88 5.26
C ALA A 80 -16.70 -8.52 3.95
N LEU A 81 -15.40 -8.83 3.85
CA LEU A 81 -14.59 -8.67 2.65
C LEU A 81 -14.58 -9.96 1.82
N LYS A 82 -14.55 -9.84 0.49
CA LYS A 82 -14.32 -10.96 -0.44
C LYS A 82 -13.06 -10.67 -1.27
N PRO A 83 -11.98 -11.47 -1.15
CA PRO A 83 -11.79 -12.63 -0.25
C PRO A 83 -11.76 -12.23 1.24
N PRO A 84 -12.00 -13.18 2.17
CA PRO A 84 -12.02 -12.88 3.60
C PRO A 84 -10.64 -12.41 4.09
N PHE A 85 -10.64 -11.43 4.97
CA PHE A 85 -9.43 -10.78 5.46
C PHE A 85 -8.68 -11.67 6.47
N ARG A 86 -7.55 -12.25 6.06
CA ARG A 86 -6.78 -13.18 6.88
C ARG A 86 -5.75 -12.42 7.69
N PHE A 87 -5.75 -12.62 9.00
CA PHE A 87 -4.74 -12.05 9.88
C PHE A 87 -4.27 -13.07 10.89
N ALA A 88 -3.03 -12.89 11.36
CA ALA A 88 -2.35 -13.85 12.21
C ALA A 88 -1.54 -13.17 13.31
N THR A 89 -1.25 -13.93 14.36
CA THR A 89 -0.28 -13.57 15.39
C THR A 89 0.60 -14.79 15.72
N THR A 90 1.55 -14.60 16.64
CA THR A 90 2.39 -15.67 17.17
C THR A 90 1.70 -16.35 18.36
N PRO A 91 1.57 -17.69 18.37
CA PRO A 91 0.93 -18.43 19.45
C PRO A 91 1.79 -18.39 20.73
N ASN A 92 1.13 -18.53 21.87
CA ASN A 92 1.69 -18.45 23.23
C ASN A 92 2.37 -17.11 23.57
N GLY A 93 2.04 -16.04 22.82
CA GLY A 93 2.53 -14.69 23.07
C GLY A 93 1.63 -13.86 24.00
N SER A 94 2.17 -12.75 24.48
CA SER A 94 1.39 -11.71 25.19
C SER A 94 0.29 -11.14 24.29
N THR A 95 0.60 -10.90 23.02
CA THR A 95 -0.36 -10.41 22.01
C THR A 95 -1.53 -11.36 21.81
N GLU A 96 -1.26 -12.66 21.67
CA GLU A 96 -2.32 -13.68 21.54
C GLU A 96 -3.20 -13.72 22.79
N THR A 97 -2.58 -13.72 23.98
CA THR A 97 -3.31 -13.77 25.25
C THR A 97 -4.20 -12.53 25.43
N ASN A 98 -3.69 -11.35 25.06
CA ASN A 98 -4.44 -10.11 25.09
C ASN A 98 -5.65 -10.14 24.14
N LEU A 99 -5.45 -10.61 22.91
CA LEU A 99 -6.53 -10.75 21.93
C LEU A 99 -7.57 -11.78 22.36
N LYS A 100 -7.14 -12.89 22.97
CA LYS A 100 -8.04 -13.92 23.50
C LYS A 100 -8.95 -13.38 24.60
N THR A 101 -8.42 -12.54 25.49
CA THR A 101 -9.19 -11.96 26.61
C THR A 101 -10.08 -10.80 26.16
N ASN A 102 -9.57 -9.88 25.33
CA ASN A 102 -10.32 -8.68 24.93
C ASN A 102 -11.24 -8.89 23.72
N TYR A 103 -10.83 -9.75 22.77
CA TYR A 103 -11.52 -9.97 21.49
C TYR A 103 -11.66 -11.47 21.15
N PRO A 104 -12.49 -12.23 21.89
CA PRO A 104 -12.60 -13.68 21.73
C PRO A 104 -13.11 -14.11 20.35
N SER A 105 -13.98 -13.32 19.71
CA SER A 105 -14.49 -13.58 18.35
C SER A 105 -13.37 -13.46 17.31
N MET A 106 -12.59 -12.39 17.38
CA MET A 106 -11.44 -12.12 16.52
C MET A 106 -10.37 -13.22 16.70
N TYR A 107 -10.07 -13.57 17.95
CA TYR A 107 -9.13 -14.64 18.28
C TYR A 107 -9.54 -15.99 17.68
N ARG A 108 -10.83 -16.35 17.70
CA ARG A 108 -11.32 -17.61 17.14
C ARG A 108 -11.09 -17.72 15.62
N TYR A 109 -11.16 -16.60 14.92
CA TYR A 109 -10.85 -16.53 13.49
C TYR A 109 -9.34 -16.59 13.26
N MET A 110 -8.59 -15.74 13.96
CA MET A 110 -7.13 -15.59 13.87
C MET A 110 -6.38 -16.90 14.15
N SER A 111 -6.81 -17.66 15.16
CA SER A 111 -6.14 -18.87 15.63
C SER A 111 -5.90 -19.93 14.54
N LYS A 112 -6.69 -19.90 13.45
CA LYS A 112 -6.53 -20.79 12.29
C LYS A 112 -5.33 -20.44 11.40
N PHE A 113 -4.87 -19.19 11.45
CA PHE A 113 -3.82 -18.64 10.58
C PHE A 113 -2.55 -18.26 11.35
N ASN A 114 -2.50 -18.53 12.66
CA ASN A 114 -1.34 -18.23 13.52
C ASN A 114 -0.04 -18.81 12.95
N GLN A 115 1.04 -18.06 13.10
CA GLN A 115 2.37 -18.37 12.57
C GLN A 115 3.31 -18.64 13.74
N ARG A 116 4.22 -19.60 13.64
CA ARG A 116 4.99 -20.05 14.81
C ARG A 116 5.99 -19.01 15.29
N ASP A 117 6.53 -18.24 14.36
CA ASP A 117 7.53 -17.21 14.62
C ASP A 117 7.23 -15.93 13.82
N VAL A 118 7.83 -14.82 14.25
CA VAL A 118 7.75 -13.52 13.58
C VAL A 118 8.34 -13.60 12.17
N THR A 119 9.44 -14.34 11.98
CA THR A 119 10.06 -14.52 10.67
C THR A 119 9.14 -15.25 9.68
N GLU A 120 8.47 -16.30 10.15
CA GLU A 120 7.45 -17.04 9.39
C GLU A 120 6.24 -16.15 9.10
N GLY A 121 5.81 -15.34 10.07
CA GLY A 121 4.73 -14.36 9.90
C GLY A 121 5.02 -13.34 8.80
N ILE A 122 6.23 -12.78 8.78
CA ILE A 122 6.67 -11.86 7.73
C ILE A 122 6.76 -12.57 6.38
N TYR A 123 7.27 -13.80 6.35
CA TYR A 123 7.31 -14.59 5.12
C TYR A 123 5.89 -14.87 4.58
N ALA A 124 4.94 -15.20 5.46
CA ALA A 124 3.55 -15.44 5.11
C ALA A 124 2.86 -14.19 4.56
N LEU A 125 3.13 -13.01 5.12
CA LEU A 125 2.71 -11.72 4.58
C LEU A 125 3.25 -11.50 3.17
N LYS A 126 4.56 -11.66 2.97
CA LYS A 126 5.20 -11.47 1.65
C LYS A 126 4.70 -12.43 0.57
N LYS A 127 4.19 -13.60 0.97
CA LYS A 127 3.61 -14.62 0.08
C LYS A 127 2.10 -14.49 -0.11
N ASN A 128 1.46 -13.44 0.43
CA ASN A 128 0.00 -13.25 0.40
C ASN A 128 -0.76 -14.45 0.99
N MET A 129 -0.18 -15.16 1.95
CA MET A 129 -0.86 -16.23 2.71
C MET A 129 -1.73 -15.66 3.83
N ILE A 130 -1.32 -14.50 4.35
CA ILE A 130 -2.06 -13.67 5.29
C ILE A 130 -2.03 -12.23 4.78
N ASP A 131 -3.05 -11.45 5.12
CA ASP A 131 -3.24 -10.08 4.66
C ASP A 131 -2.78 -9.06 5.74
N ALA A 132 -2.75 -9.46 7.02
CA ALA A 132 -2.16 -8.69 8.12
C ALA A 132 -1.48 -9.57 9.18
N PHE A 133 -0.45 -9.04 9.84
CA PHE A 133 0.23 -9.70 10.95
C PHE A 133 0.22 -8.78 12.17
N ILE A 134 -0.29 -9.29 13.29
CA ILE A 134 -0.45 -8.55 14.53
C ILE A 134 0.61 -9.01 15.51
N TYR A 135 1.53 -8.12 15.84
CA TYR A 135 2.61 -8.35 16.78
C TYR A 135 3.05 -7.05 17.45
N ASP A 136 4.09 -7.11 18.26
CA ASP A 136 4.69 -5.95 18.91
C ASP A 136 5.12 -4.88 17.90
N ALA A 137 4.73 -3.63 18.16
CA ALA A 137 4.95 -2.51 17.26
C ALA A 137 6.43 -2.27 16.99
N THR A 138 7.27 -2.26 18.02
CA THR A 138 8.70 -1.94 17.90
C THR A 138 9.46 -3.00 17.09
N VAL A 139 9.13 -4.28 17.29
CA VAL A 139 9.70 -5.40 16.53
C VAL A 139 9.27 -5.30 15.06
N LEU A 140 8.01 -4.97 14.80
CA LEU A 140 7.52 -4.83 13.43
C LEU A 140 8.10 -3.60 12.72
N GLU A 141 8.23 -2.47 13.41
CA GLU A 141 8.89 -1.27 12.88
C GLU A 141 10.35 -1.54 12.53
N TYR A 142 11.08 -2.22 13.39
CA TYR A 142 12.46 -2.65 13.11
C TYR A 142 12.52 -3.56 11.88
N ARG A 143 11.62 -4.55 11.77
CA ARG A 143 11.58 -5.48 10.63
C ARG A 143 11.14 -4.84 9.33
N ALA A 144 10.22 -3.88 9.39
CA ALA A 144 9.80 -3.10 8.23
C ALA A 144 10.92 -2.15 7.77
N GLY A 145 11.65 -1.53 8.70
CA GLY A 145 12.79 -0.68 8.40
C GLY A 145 14.00 -1.43 7.81
N GLN A 146 14.13 -2.72 8.12
CA GLN A 146 15.19 -3.58 7.57
C GLN A 146 14.80 -4.24 6.22
N ASP A 147 13.59 -4.01 5.69
CA ASP A 147 13.14 -4.68 4.48
C ASP A 147 13.76 -4.09 3.20
N ASP A 148 14.58 -4.88 2.49
CA ASP A 148 15.31 -4.45 1.29
C ASP A 148 14.40 -3.96 0.14
N LEU A 149 13.17 -4.49 0.07
CA LEU A 149 12.23 -4.21 -1.01
C LEU A 149 11.13 -3.21 -0.61
N CYS A 150 11.17 -2.69 0.62
CA CYS A 150 10.16 -1.78 1.19
C CYS A 150 8.71 -2.25 0.95
N LYS A 151 8.46 -3.57 0.99
CA LYS A 151 7.14 -4.17 0.76
C LYS A 151 6.31 -4.28 2.03
N LEU A 152 6.92 -4.03 3.17
CA LEU A 152 6.28 -4.10 4.48
C LEU A 152 6.06 -2.69 5.00
N ARG A 153 4.89 -2.46 5.58
CA ARG A 153 4.55 -1.21 6.25
C ARG A 153 3.77 -1.51 7.53
N THR A 154 4.13 -0.84 8.61
CA THR A 154 3.33 -0.84 9.83
C THR A 154 2.11 0.06 9.63
N VAL A 155 0.93 -0.43 10.00
CA VAL A 155 -0.36 0.25 9.80
C VAL A 155 -1.17 0.25 11.09
N GLY A 156 -2.00 1.28 11.25
CA GLY A 156 -2.86 1.45 12.42
C GLY A 156 -2.19 2.08 13.63
N ASN A 157 -3.04 2.53 14.56
CA ASN A 157 -2.58 3.13 15.80
C ASN A 157 -2.12 2.06 16.80
N TRP A 158 -1.15 2.43 17.65
CA TRP A 158 -0.67 1.57 18.72
C TRP A 158 -1.82 1.25 19.68
N TYR A 159 -2.18 -0.03 19.78
CA TYR A 159 -3.32 -0.46 20.59
C TYR A 159 -2.99 -0.56 22.09
N ALA A 160 -1.82 -1.10 22.42
CA ALA A 160 -1.36 -1.23 23.79
C ALA A 160 -0.08 -0.42 23.96
N MET A 161 -0.15 0.63 24.78
CA MET A 161 1.03 1.43 25.15
C MET A 161 1.76 0.73 26.30
N ALA A 162 2.33 -0.43 26.01
CA ALA A 162 3.15 -1.19 26.94
C ALA A 162 4.62 -0.99 26.59
N GLY A 163 5.44 -0.71 27.60
CA GLY A 163 6.90 -0.64 27.47
C GLY A 163 7.56 -1.96 27.86
N TYR A 164 8.76 -2.18 27.37
CA TYR A 164 9.62 -3.26 27.87
C TYR A 164 10.15 -2.92 29.26
N GLY A 165 10.29 -3.94 30.10
CA GLY A 165 10.81 -3.79 31.46
C GLY A 165 11.63 -4.99 31.89
N VAL A 166 12.55 -4.77 32.83
CA VAL A 166 13.37 -5.81 33.44
C VAL A 166 12.69 -6.25 34.74
N ALA A 167 12.45 -7.56 34.88
CA ALA A 167 11.81 -8.12 36.06
C ALA A 167 12.84 -8.58 37.10
N PHE A 168 12.61 -8.23 38.36
CA PHE A 168 13.39 -8.72 39.51
C PHE A 168 12.52 -9.58 40.44
N PRO A 169 13.11 -10.49 41.23
CA PRO A 169 12.37 -11.19 42.28
C PRO A 169 11.68 -10.23 43.24
N LYS A 170 10.50 -10.61 43.72
CA LYS A 170 9.72 -9.78 44.65
C LYS A 170 10.54 -9.48 45.91
N GLY A 171 10.75 -8.20 46.22
CA GLY A 171 11.55 -7.74 47.35
C GLY A 171 13.07 -7.64 47.09
N SER A 172 13.50 -7.69 45.83
CA SER A 172 14.91 -7.45 45.47
C SER A 172 15.36 -6.04 45.87
N LYS A 173 16.53 -5.94 46.51
CA LYS A 173 17.17 -4.67 46.91
C LYS A 173 17.73 -3.87 45.73
N TYR A 174 17.88 -4.50 44.57
CA TYR A 174 18.51 -3.90 43.39
C TYR A 174 17.54 -3.11 42.51
N ILE A 175 16.23 -3.17 42.78
CA ILE A 175 15.21 -2.50 41.97
C ILE A 175 15.45 -0.99 41.95
N ASP A 176 15.67 -0.38 43.13
CA ASP A 176 15.84 1.07 43.25
C ASP A 176 17.13 1.55 42.56
N GLN A 177 18.23 0.82 42.76
CA GLN A 177 19.52 1.12 42.12
C GLN A 177 19.43 1.01 40.59
N PHE A 178 18.76 -0.03 40.08
CA PHE A 178 18.59 -0.23 38.65
C PHE A 178 17.70 0.85 38.03
N ASN A 179 16.63 1.24 38.73
CA ASN A 179 15.72 2.27 38.24
C ASN A 179 16.40 3.66 38.17
N GLN A 180 17.30 3.97 39.11
CA GLN A 180 18.11 5.20 39.06
C GLN A 180 19.00 5.22 37.81
N VAL A 181 19.74 4.14 37.54
CA VAL A 181 20.59 4.05 36.35
C VAL A 181 19.77 4.16 35.06
N LEU A 182 18.59 3.55 35.02
CA LEU A 182 17.70 3.64 33.85
C LEU A 182 17.23 5.08 33.59
N LEU A 183 16.90 5.82 34.65
CA LEU A 183 16.53 7.23 34.55
C LEU A 183 17.70 8.11 34.09
N ASP A 184 18.91 7.82 34.57
CA ASP A 184 20.12 8.53 34.15
C ASP A 184 20.42 8.31 32.65
N LEU A 185 20.27 7.07 32.15
CA LEU A 185 20.41 6.76 30.72
C LEU A 185 19.38 7.51 29.87
N GLN A 186 18.11 7.50 30.32
CA GLN A 186 17.03 8.22 29.63
C GLN A 186 17.29 9.74 29.59
N HIS A 187 17.82 10.31 30.67
CA HIS A 187 18.15 11.75 30.72
C HIS A 187 19.34 12.09 29.81
N ASN A 188 20.31 11.19 29.68
CA ASN A 188 21.49 11.38 28.83
C ASN A 188 21.20 11.13 27.34
N GLY A 189 20.05 10.53 27.02
CA GLY A 189 19.64 10.23 25.64
C GLY A 189 20.36 9.01 25.05
N GLU A 190 20.85 8.11 25.90
CA GLU A 190 21.39 6.80 25.52
C GLU A 190 20.30 5.72 25.40
#